data_AF-A0A7J6FNL2-F1
#
_entry.id   AF-A0A7J6FNL2-F1
#
_cell.length_a   1.000
_cell.length_b   1.000
_cell.length_c   1.000
_cell.angle_alpha   90.00
_cell.angle_beta   90.00
_cell.angle_gamma   90.00
#
_symmetry.space_group_name_H-M   'P 1'
#
loop_
_entity.id
_entity.type
_entity.pdbx_description
1 polymer ?
#
loop_
_entity_poly.entity_id
_entity_poly.type
_entity_poly.pdbx_seq_one_letter_code
_entity_poly.pdbx_strand_id
1 'polypeptide(L)'
;METSKGRGPGQNKRFWSEDEDKHLIESLMELNNEGKFKAEGNFKPGHLRAIEMKLKERMPGCDIQAKPHIESRIKTLKIHFQIVHEMLTGSFCSAFGWDSNKKTVTAEKPVWEAYLQTRDPNPSPKTGLEPQPQTRIPAPALN
;
A
#
# COMPACT_ATOMS: atom_id res chain seq x y z
N MET A 1 14.79 40.10 -15.31
CA MET A 1 13.41 39.87 -14.84
C MET A 1 13.39 38.53 -14.13
N GLU A 2 13.44 38.55 -12.80
CA GLU A 2 13.38 37.35 -11.97
C GLU A 2 11.94 36.82 -11.95
N THR A 3 11.71 35.64 -12.53
CA THR A 3 10.43 34.95 -12.40
C THR A 3 10.42 34.23 -11.07
N SER A 4 9.73 34.81 -10.08
CA SER A 4 9.45 34.18 -8.79
C SER A 4 8.62 32.92 -9.00
N LYS A 5 9.25 31.75 -8.80
CA LYS A 5 8.55 30.46 -8.82
C LYS A 5 7.66 30.40 -7.58
N GLY A 6 6.35 30.46 -7.77
CA GLY A 6 5.35 30.37 -6.71
C GLY A 6 5.61 29.15 -5.82
N ARG A 7 5.54 29.34 -4.50
CA ARG A 7 5.64 28.28 -3.49
C ARG A 7 4.23 28.02 -2.93
N GLY A 8 3.42 27.28 -3.67
CA GLY A 8 2.11 26.80 -3.23
C GLY A 8 2.19 25.41 -2.57
N PRO A 9 1.34 25.10 -1.56
CA PRO A 9 1.17 23.75 -1.05
C PRO A 9 0.73 22.81 -2.19
N GLY A 10 1.58 21.85 -2.56
CA GLY A 10 1.31 20.88 -3.63
C GLY A 10 2.18 20.99 -4.87
N GLN A 11 2.98 22.04 -5.02
CA GLN A 11 3.91 22.18 -6.17
C GLN A 11 5.21 21.38 -6.03
N ASN A 12 5.51 20.88 -4.82
CA ASN A 12 6.61 19.95 -4.56
C ASN A 12 6.14 18.48 -4.46
N LYS A 13 5.06 18.10 -5.16
CA LYS A 13 4.68 16.68 -5.28
C LYS A 13 5.68 15.99 -6.21
N ARG A 14 6.75 15.45 -5.64
CA ARG A 14 7.66 14.55 -6.34
C ARG A 14 6.93 13.23 -6.61
N PHE A 15 6.78 12.88 -7.88
CA PHE A 15 6.33 11.56 -8.27
C PHE A 15 7.51 10.60 -8.15
N TRP A 16 7.24 9.40 -7.62
CA TRP A 16 8.21 8.31 -7.59
C TRP A 16 8.02 7.48 -8.86
N SER A 17 9.11 7.17 -9.54
CA SER A 17 9.09 6.20 -10.64
C SER A 17 9.10 4.77 -10.12
N GLU A 18 8.72 3.81 -10.96
CA GLU A 18 8.80 2.39 -10.62
C GLU A 18 10.23 1.95 -10.29
N ASP A 19 11.22 2.54 -10.98
CA ASP A 19 12.64 2.26 -10.77
C ASP A 19 13.12 2.78 -9.40
N GLU A 20 12.69 3.99 -9.01
CA GLU A 20 12.98 4.55 -7.69
C GLU A 20 12.32 3.74 -6.57
N ASP A 21 11.07 3.32 -6.76
CA ASP A 21 10.38 2.44 -5.82
C ASP A 21 11.08 1.10 -5.67
N LYS A 22 11.50 0.50 -6.79
CA LYS A 22 12.26 -0.75 -6.79
C LYS A 22 13.53 -0.62 -5.96
N HIS A 23 14.34 0.41 -6.21
CA HIS A 23 15.56 0.65 -5.44
C HIS A 23 15.31 1.00 -3.97
N LEU A 24 14.19 1.67 -3.66
CA LEU A 24 13.77 1.92 -2.29
C LEU A 24 13.43 0.60 -1.57
N ILE A 25 12.65 -0.27 -2.20
CA ILE A 25 12.25 -1.57 -1.65
C ILE A 25 13.48 -2.48 -1.46
N GLU A 26 14.37 -2.55 -2.45
CA GLU A 26 15.64 -3.29 -2.36
C GLU A 26 16.48 -2.79 -1.17
N SER A 27 16.62 -1.46 -1.04
CA SER A 27 17.37 -0.86 0.07
C SER A 27 16.75 -1.18 1.44
N LEU A 28 15.42 -1.17 1.54
CA LEU A 28 14.70 -1.56 2.77
C LEU A 28 14.93 -3.03 3.13
N MET A 29 14.88 -3.93 2.14
CA MET A 29 15.13 -5.37 2.35
C MET A 29 16.57 -5.63 2.79
N GLU A 30 17.55 -4.97 2.17
CA GLU A 30 18.95 -5.06 2.57
C GLU A 30 19.16 -4.57 4.00
N LEU A 31 18.62 -3.41 4.36
CA LEU A 31 18.73 -2.88 5.73
C LEU A 31 18.10 -3.83 6.76
N ASN A 32 17.00 -4.49 6.40
CA ASN A 32 16.37 -5.49 7.25
C ASN A 32 17.26 -6.74 7.41
N ASN A 33 17.86 -7.22 6.32
CA ASN A 33 18.71 -8.40 6.30
C ASN A 33 20.07 -8.17 6.99
N GLU A 34 20.63 -6.96 6.88
CA GLU A 34 21.86 -6.58 7.58
C GLU A 34 21.70 -6.56 9.11
N GLY A 35 20.45 -6.50 9.62
CA GLY A 35 20.14 -6.51 11.05
C GLY A 35 20.57 -5.26 11.83
N LYS A 36 21.46 -4.43 11.27
CA LYS A 36 22.04 -3.23 11.90
C LYS A 36 20.97 -2.25 12.39
N PHE A 37 19.92 -2.07 11.59
CA PHE A 37 18.82 -1.14 11.85
C PHE A 37 17.58 -1.82 12.44
N LYS A 38 17.65 -3.08 12.88
CA LYS A 38 16.50 -3.76 13.48
C LYS A 38 16.27 -3.29 14.92
N ALA A 39 15.12 -2.71 15.20
CA ALA A 39 14.54 -2.52 16.53
C ALA A 39 13.33 -3.46 16.67
N GLU A 40 12.84 -3.70 17.89
CA GLU A 40 11.64 -4.52 18.11
C GLU A 40 10.46 -3.99 17.28
N GLY A 41 10.10 -4.71 16.22
CA GLY A 41 9.04 -4.35 15.27
C GLY A 41 9.29 -3.14 14.35
N ASN A 42 10.44 -2.45 14.43
CA ASN A 42 10.69 -1.20 13.68
C ASN A 42 12.15 -1.00 13.28
N PHE A 43 12.43 0.06 12.51
CA PHE A 43 13.81 0.46 12.21
C PHE A 43 14.38 1.40 13.28
N LYS A 44 15.66 1.25 13.60
CA LYS A 44 16.42 2.18 14.45
C LYS A 44 16.46 3.60 13.85
N PRO A 45 16.66 4.64 14.66
CA PRO A 45 16.96 5.99 14.17
C PRO A 45 18.13 5.97 13.19
N GLY A 46 18.06 6.81 12.14
CA GLY A 46 19.09 6.89 11.09
C GLY A 46 18.88 5.96 9.89
N HIS A 47 17.92 5.01 9.92
CA HIS A 47 17.65 4.13 8.78
C HIS A 47 17.31 4.92 7.49
N LEU A 48 16.55 6.01 7.59
CA LEU A 48 16.23 6.86 6.43
C LEU A 48 17.49 7.43 5.77
N ARG A 49 18.51 7.79 6.56
CA ARG A 49 19.78 8.32 6.06
C ARG A 49 20.60 7.23 5.39
N ALA A 50 20.60 6.02 5.95
CA ALA A 50 21.26 4.87 5.33
C ALA A 50 20.60 4.49 3.99
N ILE A 51 19.27 4.55 3.90
CA ILE A 51 18.54 4.35 2.64
C ILE A 51 18.91 5.46 1.64
N GLU A 52 18.93 6.72 2.08
CA GLU A 52 19.32 7.83 1.20
C GLU A 52 20.73 7.65 0.61
N MET A 53 21.69 7.19 1.41
CA MET A 53 23.04 6.89 0.93
C MET A 53 23.04 5.77 -0.11
N LYS A 54 22.35 4.65 0.16
CA LYS A 54 22.21 3.55 -0.81
C LYS A 54 21.55 4.00 -2.12
N LEU A 55 20.52 4.84 -2.05
CA LEU A 55 19.87 5.37 -3.25
C LEU A 55 20.79 6.28 -4.06
N LYS A 56 21.61 7.11 -3.39
CA LYS A 56 22.62 7.95 -4.05
C LYS A 56 23.73 7.14 -4.71
N GLU A 57 24.11 6.02 -4.12
CA GLU A 57 25.08 5.09 -4.69
C GLU A 57 24.53 4.37 -5.92
N ARG A 58 23.27 3.91 -5.88
CA ARG A 58 22.62 3.22 -7.01
C ARG A 58 22.23 4.16 -8.15
N MET A 59 21.75 5.34 -7.79
CA MET A 59 21.25 6.36 -8.70
C MET A 59 21.99 7.67 -8.45
N PRO A 60 23.24 7.79 -8.94
CA PRO A 60 24.00 9.02 -8.81
C PRO A 60 23.27 10.16 -9.53
N GLY A 61 23.06 11.27 -8.82
CA GLY A 61 22.31 12.42 -9.32
C GLY A 61 20.82 12.44 -8.95
N CYS A 62 20.30 11.44 -8.23
CA CYS A 62 18.94 11.50 -7.72
C CYS A 62 18.81 12.56 -6.60
N ASP A 63 17.77 13.40 -6.69
CA ASP A 63 17.42 14.38 -5.65
C ASP A 63 16.41 13.79 -4.64
N ILE A 64 16.74 12.60 -4.13
CA ILE A 64 15.94 11.91 -3.12
C ILE A 64 16.59 12.14 -1.75
N GLN A 65 15.82 12.66 -0.80
CA GLN A 65 16.26 13.00 0.54
C GLN A 65 15.59 12.09 1.57
N ALA A 66 16.31 11.77 2.66
CA ALA A 66 15.76 11.02 3.79
C ALA A 66 14.42 11.59 4.29
N LYS A 67 14.37 12.91 4.44
CA LYS A 67 13.15 13.67 4.71
C LYS A 67 13.06 14.84 3.73
N PRO A 68 11.88 15.14 3.17
CA PRO A 68 10.59 14.46 3.39
C PRO A 68 10.35 13.24 2.46
N HIS A 69 11.19 13.02 1.45
CA HIS A 69 10.87 12.12 0.32
C HIS A 69 10.75 10.65 0.72
N ILE A 70 11.81 10.07 1.30
CA ILE A 70 11.84 8.64 1.65
C ILE A 70 10.84 8.34 2.77
N GLU A 71 10.79 9.17 3.81
CA GLU A 71 9.82 9.02 4.91
C GLU A 71 8.37 8.97 4.39
N SER A 72 8.01 9.92 3.54
CA SER A 72 6.67 9.97 2.96
C SER A 72 6.38 8.73 2.11
N ARG A 73 7.34 8.28 1.29
CA ARG A 73 7.11 7.14 0.39
C ARG A 73 6.95 5.83 1.15
N ILE A 74 7.78 5.59 2.17
CA ILE A 74 7.67 4.41 3.04
C ILE A 74 6.29 4.38 3.71
N LYS A 75 5.80 5.52 4.22
CA LYS A 75 4.48 5.61 4.83
C LYS A 75 3.37 5.24 3.84
N THR A 76 3.43 5.77 2.61
CA THR A 76 2.48 5.42 1.54
C THR A 76 2.52 3.93 1.20
N LEU A 77 3.71 3.36 0.99
CA LEU A 77 3.87 1.94 0.68
C LEU A 77 3.32 1.03 1.79
N LYS A 78 3.54 1.39 3.07
CA LYS A 78 2.97 0.66 4.21
C LYS A 78 1.44 0.69 4.20
N ILE A 79 0.82 1.83 3.94
CA ILE A 79 -0.64 1.96 3.86
C ILE A 79 -1.19 1.10 2.71
N HIS A 80 -0.60 1.21 1.51
CA HIS A 80 -1.02 0.41 0.37
C HIS A 80 -0.88 -1.10 0.62
N PHE A 81 0.24 -1.51 1.22
CA PHE A 81 0.45 -2.89 1.63
C PHE A 81 -0.61 -3.36 2.63
N GLN A 82 -0.91 -2.57 3.66
CA GLN A 82 -1.95 -2.91 4.64
C GLN A 82 -3.32 -3.09 3.97
N ILE A 83 -3.67 -2.23 3.02
CA ILE A 83 -4.92 -2.33 2.26
C ILE A 83 -4.98 -3.64 1.47
N VAL A 84 -3.93 -3.95 0.71
CA VAL A 84 -3.87 -5.19 -0.09
C VAL A 84 -3.85 -6.42 0.81
N HIS A 85 -3.09 -6.38 1.91
CA HIS A 85 -3.03 -7.46 2.88
C HIS A 85 -4.41 -7.73 3.49
N GLU A 86 -5.11 -6.69 3.92
CA GLU A 86 -6.49 -6.82 4.43
C GLU A 86 -7.46 -7.39 3.38
N MET A 87 -7.36 -6.98 2.11
CA MET A 87 -8.16 -7.58 1.04
C MET A 87 -7.88 -9.08 0.91
N LEU A 88 -6.62 -9.51 1.02
CA LEU A 88 -6.24 -10.90 0.77
C LEU A 88 -6.42 -11.83 1.99
N THR A 89 -6.31 -11.30 3.21
CA THR A 89 -6.34 -12.11 4.44
C THR A 89 -7.54 -11.80 5.34
N GLY A 90 -8.31 -10.75 5.04
CA GLY A 90 -9.44 -10.32 5.86
C GLY A 90 -10.61 -11.30 5.78
N SER A 91 -11.20 -11.62 6.92
CA SER A 91 -12.32 -12.58 7.02
C SER A 91 -13.54 -12.20 6.17
N PHE A 92 -13.75 -10.90 5.94
CA PHE A 92 -14.84 -10.36 5.10
C PHE A 92 -14.46 -10.22 3.62
N CYS A 93 -13.20 -10.48 3.26
CA CYS A 93 -12.62 -10.27 1.94
C CYS A 93 -12.18 -11.57 1.27
N SER A 94 -12.69 -12.73 1.71
CA SER A 94 -12.32 -14.05 1.17
C SER A 94 -12.60 -14.24 -0.32
N ALA A 95 -13.40 -13.36 -0.93
CA ALA A 95 -13.68 -13.34 -2.36
C ALA A 95 -12.64 -12.56 -3.20
N PHE A 96 -11.64 -11.95 -2.56
CA PHE A 96 -10.50 -11.35 -3.25
C PHE A 96 -9.40 -12.40 -3.49
N GLY A 97 -8.91 -12.43 -4.73
CA GLY A 97 -7.75 -13.21 -5.15
C GLY A 97 -6.56 -12.32 -5.53
N TRP A 98 -5.42 -12.96 -5.77
CA TRP A 98 -4.22 -12.32 -6.26
C TRP A 98 -3.81 -12.89 -7.62
N ASP A 99 -3.75 -12.03 -8.65
CA ASP A 99 -3.19 -12.39 -9.95
C ASP A 99 -1.67 -12.22 -9.92
N SER A 100 -0.97 -13.35 -9.84
CA SER A 100 0.50 -13.37 -9.79
C SER A 100 1.18 -12.93 -11.08
N ASN A 101 0.49 -12.98 -12.23
CA ASN A 101 1.02 -12.56 -13.52
C ASN A 101 0.92 -11.04 -13.68
N LYS A 102 -0.25 -10.48 -13.34
CA LYS A 102 -0.50 -9.04 -13.44
C LYS A 102 -0.04 -8.27 -12.21
N LYS A 103 0.29 -8.96 -11.11
CA LYS A 103 0.64 -8.37 -9.81
C LYS A 103 -0.47 -7.47 -9.26
N THR A 104 -1.72 -7.92 -9.39
CA THR A 104 -2.91 -7.15 -9.00
C THR A 104 -3.87 -7.97 -8.18
N VAL A 105 -4.58 -7.31 -7.27
CA VAL A 105 -5.74 -7.90 -6.59
C VAL A 105 -6.89 -8.06 -7.60
N THR A 106 -7.53 -9.22 -7.60
CA THR A 106 -8.65 -9.55 -8.49
C THR A 106 -9.87 -9.97 -7.70
N ALA A 107 -11.05 -9.49 -8.08
CA ALA A 107 -12.31 -9.95 -7.54
C ALA A 107 -13.43 -9.65 -8.54
N GLU A 108 -14.59 -10.26 -8.34
CA GLU A 108 -15.78 -9.93 -9.11
C GLU A 108 -16.27 -8.51 -8.80
N LYS A 109 -16.96 -7.90 -9.76
CA LYS A 109 -17.49 -6.53 -9.61
C LYS A 109 -18.34 -6.33 -8.33
N PRO A 110 -19.25 -7.25 -7.95
CA PRO A 110 -20.04 -7.08 -6.72
C PRO A 110 -19.18 -7.07 -5.45
N VAL A 111 -18.06 -7.80 -5.44
CA VAL A 111 -17.13 -7.85 -4.30
C VAL A 111 -16.42 -6.50 -4.14
N TRP A 112 -16.00 -5.89 -5.24
CA TRP A 112 -15.43 -4.54 -5.22
C TRP A 112 -16.43 -3.50 -4.72
N GLU A 113 -17.68 -3.55 -5.19
CA GLU A 113 -18.73 -2.61 -4.77
C GLU A 113 -19.03 -2.71 -3.27
N ALA A 114 -19.18 -3.94 -2.75
CA ALA A 114 -19.41 -4.18 -1.33
C ALA A 114 -18.24 -3.68 -0.46
N TYR A 115 -17.01 -3.93 -0.90
CA TYR A 115 -15.80 -3.49 -0.19
C TYR A 115 -15.65 -1.96 -0.15
N LEU A 116 -15.97 -1.27 -1.25
CA LEU A 116 -15.93 0.19 -1.29
C LEU A 116 -17.00 0.79 -0.37
N GLN A 117 -18.16 0.12 -0.24
CA GLN A 117 -19.24 0.59 0.62
C GLN A 117 -18.96 0.42 2.12
N THR A 118 -18.13 -0.54 2.53
CA THR A 118 -17.71 -0.69 3.94
C THR A 118 -16.58 0.27 4.33
N ARG A 119 -15.85 0.80 3.35
CA ARG A 119 -14.75 1.76 3.55
C ARG A 119 -15.10 3.21 3.32
N ASP A 120 -16.29 3.48 2.79
CA ASP A 120 -16.84 4.84 2.73
C ASP A 120 -17.23 5.27 4.16
N PRO A 121 -16.63 6.35 4.72
CA PRO A 121 -17.00 6.87 6.03
C PRO A 121 -18.43 7.43 6.07
N ASN A 122 -19.12 7.58 4.94
CA ASN A 122 -20.53 7.94 4.87
C ASN A 122 -21.28 7.10 3.82
N PRO A 123 -21.67 5.86 4.16
CA PRO A 123 -22.35 4.99 3.21
C PRO A 123 -23.69 5.61 2.82
N SER A 124 -23.79 6.07 1.57
CA SER A 124 -25.08 6.49 1.01
C SER A 124 -26.01 5.28 0.98
N PRO A 125 -27.24 5.37 1.52
CA PRO A 125 -28.20 4.29 1.42
C PRO A 125 -28.62 4.13 -0.04
N LYS A 126 -28.00 3.17 -0.75
CA LYS A 126 -28.49 2.78 -2.07
C LYS A 126 -29.70 1.87 -1.89
N THR A 127 -30.83 2.44 -2.26
CA THR A 127 -32.14 1.82 -2.43
C THR A 127 -32.05 0.47 -3.16
N GLY A 128 -32.54 -0.58 -2.50
CA GLY A 128 -33.20 -1.73 -3.15
C GLY A 128 -32.30 -2.74 -3.86
N LEU A 129 -31.62 -3.59 -3.10
CA LEU A 129 -31.45 -5.00 -3.43
C LEU A 129 -31.36 -5.77 -2.11
N GLU A 130 -32.47 -6.41 -1.76
CA GLU A 130 -32.59 -7.31 -0.62
C GLU A 130 -31.53 -8.42 -0.71
N PRO A 131 -30.69 -8.64 0.32
CA PRO A 131 -29.86 -9.83 0.37
C PRO A 131 -30.77 -11.04 0.58
N GLN A 132 -30.89 -11.87 -0.44
CA GLN A 132 -31.52 -13.19 -0.32
C GLN A 132 -30.84 -13.97 0.83
N PRO A 133 -31.59 -14.49 1.81
CA PRO A 133 -31.00 -15.32 2.84
C PRO A 133 -30.39 -16.56 2.19
N GLN A 134 -29.08 -16.76 2.40
CA GLN A 134 -28.40 -18.00 2.02
C GLN A 134 -29.19 -19.19 2.59
N THR A 135 -29.80 -19.96 1.69
CA THR A 135 -30.50 -21.19 2.04
C THR A 135 -29.50 -22.13 2.73
N ARG A 136 -29.70 -22.37 4.03
CA ARG A 136 -29.12 -23.54 4.71
C ARG A 136 -29.46 -24.77 3.88
N ILE A 137 -28.45 -25.46 3.40
CA ILE A 137 -28.60 -26.85 2.98
C ILE A 137 -29.03 -27.64 4.24
N PRO A 138 -30.19 -28.32 4.26
CA PRO A 138 -30.55 -29.17 5.38
C PRO A 138 -29.60 -30.37 5.42
N ALA A 139 -29.09 -30.69 6.61
CA ALA A 139 -28.28 -31.87 6.86
C ALA A 139 -29.05 -33.14 6.46
N PRO A 140 -28.38 -34.14 5.83
CA PRO A 140 -29.04 -35.40 5.51
C PRO A 140 -29.41 -36.13 6.80
N ALA A 141 -30.66 -36.58 6.87
CA ALA A 141 -31.13 -37.44 7.95
C ALA A 141 -30.32 -38.75 7.92
N LEU A 142 -29.72 -39.09 9.07
CA LEU A 142 -29.20 -40.42 9.34
C LEU A 142 -30.39 -41.38 9.40
N ASN A 143 -30.42 -42.34 8.48
CA ASN A 143 -31.16 -43.59 8.63
C ASN A 143 -30.19 -44.70 9.00
#